data_AF-A0A2E3SM87-F1
#
_entry.id   AF-A0A2E3SM87-F1
#
_cell.length_a   1.000
_cell.length_b   1.000
_cell.length_c   1.000
_cell.angle_alpha   90.00
_cell.angle_beta   90.00
_cell.angle_gamma   90.00
#
_symmetry.space_group_name_H-M   'P 1'
#
loop_
_entity.id
_entity.type
_entity.pdbx_description
1 polymer ?
#
loop_
_entity_poly.entity_id
_entity_poly.type
_entity_poly.pdbx_seq_one_letter_code
_entity_poly.pdbx_strand_id
1 'polypeptide(L)'
;MKRYYIIILLLLQCGFSMAQTQGEGETIEIEHSTSGPYQASEKVVMKPGFVGLPGFSAKINPTLVFAPYEATYLDPNSGGLSGTPGTGGVVGNIKANFNVTNSGAVTYSIPIESPAGINGMQPNIGLVYNSQSGNGIAGWGFNLSGLSMISRVPMEFFYNGENSSIDWSQYSPFALDGSVSFPIFRAIQN
;
A
#
# COMPACT_ATOMS: atom_id res chain seq x y z
N MET A 1 26.54 8.05 -34.17
CA MET A 1 26.78 8.53 -32.79
C MET A 1 25.55 8.41 -31.86
N LYS A 2 24.32 8.75 -32.28
CA LYS A 2 23.11 8.68 -31.42
C LYS A 2 22.58 7.28 -31.06
N ARG A 3 22.90 6.23 -31.84
CA ARG A 3 22.41 4.85 -31.61
C ARG A 3 23.11 4.11 -30.45
N TYR A 4 24.36 4.47 -30.13
CA TYR A 4 25.10 3.86 -29.01
C TYR A 4 24.64 4.38 -27.63
N TYR A 5 24.14 5.61 -27.57
CA TYR A 5 23.60 6.20 -26.34
C TYR A 5 22.39 5.45 -25.81
N ILE A 6 21.51 4.96 -26.69
CA ILE A 6 20.33 4.17 -26.28
C ILE A 6 20.76 2.83 -25.67
N ILE A 7 21.76 2.16 -26.25
CA ILE A 7 22.27 0.88 -25.72
C ILE A 7 22.98 1.09 -24.37
N ILE A 8 23.75 2.16 -24.23
CA ILE A 8 24.38 2.53 -22.95
C ILE A 8 23.33 2.87 -21.88
N LEU A 9 22.26 3.58 -22.23
CA LEU A 9 21.17 3.90 -21.31
C LEU A 9 20.38 2.65 -20.87
N LEU A 10 20.19 1.69 -21.78
CA LEU A 10 19.51 0.41 -21.50
C LEU A 10 20.36 -0.52 -20.63
N LEU A 11 21.69 -0.53 -20.81
CA LEU A 11 22.61 -1.25 -19.93
C LEU A 11 22.72 -0.58 -18.55
N LEU A 12 22.60 0.74 -18.45
CA LEU A 12 22.59 1.48 -17.18
C LEU A 12 21.32 1.19 -16.36
N GLN A 13 20.17 0.96 -17.02
CA GLN A 13 18.92 0.58 -16.34
C GLN A 13 18.90 -0.88 -15.87
N CYS A 14 19.58 -1.79 -16.59
CA CYS A 14 19.69 -3.20 -16.18
C CYS A 14 20.57 -3.38 -14.92
N GLY A 15 21.52 -2.47 -14.69
CA GLY A 15 22.39 -2.48 -13.50
C GLY A 15 21.72 -2.02 -12.20
N PHE A 16 20.53 -1.41 -12.25
CA PHE A 16 19.84 -0.87 -11.07
C PHE A 16 18.86 -1.86 -10.40
N SER A 17 18.77 -3.11 -10.87
CA SER A 17 17.83 -4.10 -10.34
C SER A 17 18.40 -5.03 -9.25
N MET A 18 19.60 -4.76 -8.71
CA MET A 18 20.23 -5.61 -7.68
C MET A 18 20.48 -4.82 -6.40
N ALA A 19 19.41 -4.35 -5.77
CA ALA A 19 19.44 -3.96 -4.36
C ALA A 19 18.01 -4.06 -3.80
N GLN A 20 17.43 -5.27 -3.83
CA GLN A 20 16.43 -5.57 -2.83
C GLN A 20 17.18 -5.64 -1.51
N THR A 21 16.92 -4.68 -0.62
CA THR A 21 17.34 -4.76 0.78
C THR A 21 16.88 -6.11 1.31
N GLN A 22 17.82 -7.02 1.50
CA GLN A 22 17.59 -8.28 2.16
C GLN A 22 17.14 -7.92 3.58
N GLY A 23 15.91 -8.30 3.96
CA GLY A 23 15.44 -8.13 5.33
C GLY A 23 16.45 -8.76 6.31
N GLU A 24 16.52 -8.24 7.53
CA GLU A 24 17.41 -8.76 8.56
C GLU A 24 17.27 -10.29 8.64
N GLY A 25 18.40 -10.99 8.45
CA GLY A 25 18.46 -12.43 8.42
C GLY A 25 17.96 -13.04 9.72
N GLU A 26 17.27 -14.17 9.62
CA GLU A 26 16.71 -14.88 10.76
C GLU A 26 17.67 -15.99 11.18
N THR A 27 18.07 -15.94 12.45
CA THR A 27 18.85 -16.97 13.12
C THR A 27 17.97 -17.74 14.09
N ILE A 28 17.93 -19.07 13.97
CA ILE A 28 17.16 -19.94 14.86
C ILE A 28 18.10 -20.65 15.83
N GLU A 29 17.83 -20.53 17.14
CA GLU A 29 18.51 -21.30 18.18
C GLU A 29 17.63 -22.47 18.63
N ILE A 30 18.14 -23.69 18.49
CA ILE A 30 17.43 -24.91 18.91
C ILE A 30 17.95 -25.30 20.29
N GLU A 31 17.10 -25.11 21.29
CA GLU A 31 17.45 -25.34 22.70
C GLU A 31 17.24 -26.79 23.15
N HIS A 32 16.39 -27.56 22.47
CA HIS A 32 15.97 -28.90 22.90
C HIS A 32 16.00 -29.92 21.75
N SER A 33 16.23 -31.19 22.09
CA SER A 33 16.12 -32.32 21.17
C SER A 33 14.71 -32.38 20.56
N THR A 34 14.62 -32.16 19.26
CA THR A 34 13.36 -32.03 18.52
C THR A 34 13.38 -32.92 17.27
N SER A 35 12.20 -33.20 16.71
CA SER A 35 12.01 -33.90 15.44
C SER A 35 11.32 -32.97 14.44
N GLY A 36 11.61 -33.14 13.14
CA GLY A 36 11.00 -32.35 12.06
C GLY A 36 11.98 -31.42 11.31
N PRO A 37 11.50 -30.79 10.20
CA PRO A 37 12.31 -29.89 9.37
C PRO A 37 12.34 -28.45 9.93
N TYR A 38 13.53 -27.89 10.07
CA TYR A 38 13.81 -26.51 10.47
C TYR A 38 14.48 -25.76 9.32
N GLN A 39 14.07 -24.51 9.07
CA GLN A 39 14.65 -23.65 8.05
C GLN A 39 14.92 -22.27 8.63
N ALA A 40 16.10 -21.72 8.36
CA ALA A 40 16.50 -20.35 8.71
C ALA A 40 17.14 -19.67 7.50
N SER A 41 17.13 -18.34 7.43
CA SER A 41 17.71 -17.62 6.30
C SER A 41 19.20 -17.35 6.45
N GLU A 42 19.68 -17.20 7.68
CA GLU A 42 21.07 -16.86 7.96
C GLU A 42 21.81 -17.99 8.68
N LYS A 43 21.25 -18.49 9.80
CA LYS A 43 21.96 -19.44 10.64
C LYS A 43 21.03 -20.32 11.47
N VAL A 44 21.38 -21.61 11.58
CA VAL A 44 20.78 -22.52 12.56
C VAL A 44 21.85 -22.85 13.61
N VAL A 45 21.59 -22.48 14.86
CA VAL A 45 22.48 -22.74 15.99
C VAL A 45 21.90 -23.86 16.84
N MET A 46 22.67 -24.93 17.03
CA MET A 46 22.35 -25.99 17.99
C MET A 46 23.05 -25.67 19.30
N LYS A 47 22.30 -25.52 20.40
CA LYS A 47 22.92 -25.29 21.71
C LYS A 47 23.65 -26.55 22.21
N PRO A 48 24.71 -26.39 23.03
CA PRO A 48 25.39 -27.53 23.64
C PRO A 48 24.39 -28.46 24.37
N GLY A 49 24.44 -29.76 24.09
CA GLY A 49 23.49 -30.75 24.62
C GLY A 49 22.36 -31.14 23.66
N PHE A 50 22.30 -30.55 22.46
CA PHE A 50 21.36 -30.96 21.43
C PHE A 50 21.64 -32.39 20.93
N VAL A 51 20.59 -33.23 20.92
CA VAL A 51 20.59 -34.54 20.26
C VAL A 51 19.47 -34.56 19.22
N GLY A 52 19.81 -34.70 17.95
CA GLY A 52 18.81 -34.79 16.88
C GLY A 52 18.03 -36.11 16.98
N LEU A 53 16.71 -36.01 17.11
CA LEU A 53 15.83 -37.18 17.06
C LEU A 53 15.69 -37.67 15.60
N PRO A 54 15.35 -38.95 15.36
CA PRO A 54 15.09 -39.46 14.03
C PRO A 54 14.08 -38.57 13.27
N GLY A 55 14.43 -38.14 12.06
CA GLY A 55 13.61 -37.22 11.26
C GLY A 55 13.93 -35.72 11.48
N PHE A 56 14.93 -35.38 12.28
CA PHE A 56 15.45 -34.02 12.34
C PHE A 56 16.13 -33.62 11.01
N SER A 57 15.77 -32.45 10.48
CA SER A 57 16.45 -31.84 9.33
C SER A 57 16.57 -30.34 9.54
N ALA A 58 17.74 -29.75 9.31
CA ALA A 58 17.94 -28.31 9.36
C ALA A 58 18.54 -27.84 8.03
N LYS A 59 17.98 -26.78 7.44
CA LYS A 59 18.42 -26.24 6.14
C LYS A 59 18.51 -24.72 6.20
N ILE A 60 19.46 -24.16 5.44
CA ILE A 60 19.51 -22.72 5.18
C ILE A 60 18.71 -22.45 3.91
N ASN A 61 17.72 -21.57 4.01
CA ASN A 61 16.97 -21.09 2.87
C ASN A 61 17.18 -19.57 2.74
N PRO A 62 18.11 -19.11 1.89
CA PRO A 62 18.47 -17.69 1.80
C PRO A 62 17.34 -16.79 1.26
N THR A 63 16.24 -17.38 0.76
CA THR A 63 15.04 -16.63 0.35
C THR A 63 13.96 -16.60 1.44
N LEU A 64 14.22 -17.14 2.63
CA LEU A 64 13.31 -17.09 3.76
C LEU A 64 13.35 -15.67 4.37
N VAL A 65 12.24 -14.93 4.22
CA VAL A 65 12.12 -13.54 4.69
C VAL A 65 11.43 -13.45 6.07
N PHE A 66 10.75 -14.53 6.51
CA PHE A 66 9.98 -14.58 7.76
C PHE A 66 10.08 -15.95 8.44
N ALA A 67 9.79 -15.97 9.75
CA ALA A 67 9.86 -17.16 10.58
C ALA A 67 8.91 -18.27 10.09
N PRO A 68 9.34 -19.55 10.08
CA PRO A 68 8.62 -20.66 9.46
C PRO A 68 7.28 -21.03 10.13
N TYR A 69 6.85 -20.31 11.18
CA TYR A 69 5.58 -20.56 11.87
C TYR A 69 4.49 -19.52 11.56
N GLU A 70 4.82 -18.39 10.92
CA GLU A 70 3.83 -17.41 10.52
C GLU A 70 3.21 -17.85 9.19
N ALA A 71 1.92 -18.23 9.19
CA ALA A 71 1.20 -18.64 7.99
C ALA A 71 1.19 -17.50 6.95
N THR A 72 2.22 -17.43 6.11
CA THR A 72 2.49 -16.31 5.19
C THR A 72 2.54 -16.72 3.73
N TYR A 73 2.41 -18.01 3.43
CA TYR A 73 2.30 -18.51 2.07
C TYR A 73 0.83 -18.64 1.68
N LEU A 74 0.36 -17.95 0.63
CA LEU A 74 -0.98 -18.25 0.09
C LEU A 74 -0.92 -19.54 -0.71
N ASP A 75 -1.68 -20.54 -0.27
CA ASP A 75 -1.90 -21.77 -1.03
C ASP A 75 -2.91 -21.48 -2.17
N PRO A 76 -2.51 -21.59 -3.45
CA PRO A 76 -3.38 -21.32 -4.59
C PRO A 76 -4.59 -22.25 -4.67
N ASN A 77 -4.51 -23.43 -4.06
CA ASN A 77 -5.53 -24.47 -4.17
C ASN A 77 -6.55 -24.41 -3.03
N SER A 78 -6.16 -23.93 -1.84
CA SER A 78 -7.06 -23.81 -0.69
C SER A 78 -7.49 -22.37 -0.40
N GLY A 79 -6.82 -21.36 -0.98
CA GLY A 79 -7.07 -19.95 -0.68
C GLY A 79 -6.71 -19.54 0.76
N GLY A 80 -6.14 -20.48 1.54
CA GLY A 80 -5.71 -20.28 2.90
C GLY A 80 -4.23 -19.91 3.00
N LEU A 81 -3.86 -19.36 4.15
CA LEU A 81 -2.48 -19.13 4.51
C LEU A 81 -1.85 -20.44 5.01
N SER A 82 -0.64 -20.75 4.54
CA SER A 82 0.14 -21.95 4.81
C SER A 82 1.51 -21.55 5.38
N GLY A 83 2.05 -22.37 6.28
CA GLY A 83 3.41 -22.22 6.82
C GLY A 83 4.47 -23.03 6.06
N THR A 84 4.07 -23.78 5.03
CA THR A 84 4.98 -24.69 4.31
C THR A 84 5.58 -24.00 3.09
N PRO A 85 6.92 -23.77 3.04
CA PRO A 85 7.59 -23.24 1.86
C PRO A 85 7.48 -24.29 0.73
N GLY A 86 6.70 -23.99 -0.31
CA GLY A 86 6.49 -24.89 -1.46
C GLY A 86 5.03 -25.21 -1.78
N THR A 87 4.09 -24.88 -0.89
CA THR A 87 2.64 -25.02 -1.15
C THR A 87 2.00 -23.71 -1.61
N GLY A 88 2.72 -22.60 -1.54
CA GLY A 88 2.20 -21.27 -1.85
C GLY A 88 3.29 -20.22 -2.09
N GLY A 89 2.89 -19.08 -2.66
CA GLY A 89 3.76 -17.93 -2.86
C GLY A 89 3.80 -17.04 -1.62
N VAL A 90 4.97 -16.46 -1.30
CA VAL A 90 5.07 -15.39 -0.30
C VAL A 90 4.23 -14.22 -0.79
N VAL A 91 3.20 -13.84 -0.04
CA VAL A 91 2.45 -12.62 -0.34
C VAL A 91 2.81 -11.53 0.65
N GLY A 92 3.20 -10.37 0.12
CA GLY A 92 3.34 -9.18 0.93
C GLY A 92 1.97 -8.75 1.45
N ASN A 93 1.90 -8.36 2.72
CA ASN A 93 0.73 -7.67 3.25
C ASN A 93 0.88 -6.17 2.94
N ILE A 94 -0.15 -5.57 2.34
CA ILE A 94 -0.21 -4.11 2.20
C ILE A 94 -0.60 -3.55 3.55
N LYS A 95 0.22 -2.66 4.11
CA LYS A 95 -0.14 -1.94 5.35
C LYS A 95 -1.40 -1.13 5.07
N ALA A 96 -2.53 -1.59 5.59
CA ALA A 96 -3.83 -0.97 5.44
C ALA A 96 -4.49 -0.85 6.82
N ASN A 97 -5.18 0.26 7.06
CA ASN A 97 -6.03 0.43 8.22
C ASN A 97 -7.48 0.15 7.84
N PHE A 98 -8.11 -0.80 8.51
CA PHE A 98 -9.53 -1.12 8.35
C PHE A 98 -10.31 -0.61 9.56
N ASN A 99 -11.45 0.04 9.30
CA ASN A 99 -12.35 0.51 10.34
C ASN A 99 -13.80 0.52 9.86
N VAL A 100 -14.73 0.41 10.81
CA VAL A 100 -16.16 0.60 10.59
C VAL A 100 -16.61 1.82 11.39
N THR A 101 -17.20 2.80 10.73
CA THR A 101 -17.64 4.05 11.38
C THR A 101 -18.91 3.81 12.20
N ASN A 102 -19.20 4.71 13.16
CA ASN A 102 -20.47 4.71 13.89
C ASN A 102 -21.70 4.87 13.00
N SER A 103 -21.54 5.38 11.77
CA SER A 103 -22.58 5.45 10.75
C SER A 103 -22.73 4.17 9.91
N GLY A 104 -21.98 3.11 10.23
CA GLY A 104 -22.00 1.83 9.51
C GLY A 104 -21.26 1.84 8.18
N ALA A 105 -20.40 2.83 7.93
CA ALA A 105 -19.56 2.85 6.73
C ALA A 105 -18.32 1.98 6.95
N VAL A 106 -18.00 1.14 5.96
CA VAL A 106 -16.72 0.43 5.92
C VAL A 106 -15.67 1.36 5.34
N THR A 107 -14.55 1.51 6.05
CA THR A 107 -13.43 2.35 5.64
C THR A 107 -12.13 1.55 5.57
N TYR A 108 -11.36 1.79 4.50
CA TYR A 108 -9.99 1.29 4.37
C TYR A 108 -9.05 2.43 4.03
N SER A 109 -7.86 2.48 4.63
CA SER A 109 -6.82 3.46 4.32
C SER A 109 -5.50 2.76 4.04
N ILE A 110 -4.96 2.97 2.84
CA ILE A 110 -3.71 2.39 2.37
C ILE A 110 -2.75 3.55 2.10
N PRO A 111 -1.82 3.87 3.03
CA PRO A 111 -0.80 4.87 2.78
C PRO A 111 0.11 4.45 1.61
N ILE A 112 0.44 5.40 0.74
CA ILE A 112 1.44 5.20 -0.30
C ILE A 112 2.78 5.70 0.25
N GLU A 113 3.72 4.78 0.45
CA GLU A 113 5.06 5.13 0.92
C GLU A 113 5.78 5.94 -0.17
N SER A 114 6.05 7.22 0.12
CA SER A 114 6.82 8.11 -0.74
C SER A 114 8.22 8.33 -0.15
N PRO A 115 9.30 8.43 -0.95
CA PRO A 115 10.61 8.78 -0.40
C PRO A 115 10.61 10.18 0.20
N ALA A 116 11.41 10.39 1.26
CA ALA A 116 11.61 11.72 1.83
C ALA A 116 12.29 12.63 0.80
N GLY A 117 11.69 13.79 0.51
CA GLY A 117 12.27 14.80 -0.37
C GLY A 117 13.34 15.65 0.32
N ILE A 118 13.90 16.59 -0.45
CA ILE A 118 14.89 17.56 0.04
C ILE A 118 14.27 18.35 1.21
N ASN A 119 15.02 18.50 2.30
CA ASN A 119 14.57 19.14 3.55
C ASN A 119 13.37 18.47 4.24
N GLY A 120 13.16 17.16 4.04
CA GLY A 120 12.08 16.43 4.72
C GLY A 120 10.68 16.71 4.18
N MET A 121 10.58 17.38 3.02
CA MET A 121 9.31 17.54 2.31
C MET A 121 8.91 16.20 1.70
N GLN A 122 7.94 15.53 2.32
CA GLN A 122 7.40 14.25 1.86
C GLN A 122 5.90 14.43 1.55
N PRO A 123 5.42 14.00 0.38
CA PRO A 123 3.99 14.02 0.10
C PRO A 123 3.31 12.90 0.92
N ASN A 124 2.27 13.27 1.66
CA ASN A 124 1.43 12.31 2.37
C ASN A 124 0.24 11.96 1.48
N ILE A 125 0.35 10.86 0.74
CA ILE A 125 -0.68 10.40 -0.20
C ILE A 125 -1.10 8.99 0.22
N GLY A 126 -2.38 8.67 0.07
CA GLY A 126 -2.89 7.33 0.35
C GLY A 126 -4.17 7.02 -0.42
N LEU A 127 -4.42 5.77 -0.71
CA LEU A 127 -5.69 5.30 -1.25
C LEU A 127 -6.67 5.10 -0.09
N VAL A 128 -7.82 5.75 -0.16
CA VAL A 128 -8.87 5.64 0.85
C VAL A 128 -10.13 5.05 0.24
N TYR A 129 -10.78 4.17 0.97
CA TYR A 129 -12.07 3.61 0.61
C TYR A 129 -13.11 3.97 1.66
N ASN A 130 -14.32 4.28 1.23
CA ASN A 130 -15.50 4.40 2.06
C ASN A 130 -16.72 3.82 1.30
N SER A 131 -17.39 2.85 1.92
CA SER A 131 -18.54 2.17 1.30
C SER A 131 -19.75 3.08 1.03
N GLN A 132 -19.82 4.22 1.71
CA GLN A 132 -20.87 5.24 1.52
C GLN A 132 -20.41 6.41 0.63
N SER A 133 -19.15 6.43 0.18
CA SER A 133 -18.68 7.44 -0.77
C SER A 133 -19.14 7.12 -2.19
N GLY A 134 -19.39 8.18 -2.96
CA GLY A 134 -19.70 8.09 -4.38
C GLY A 134 -18.46 7.85 -5.24
N ASN A 135 -18.53 8.30 -6.50
CA ASN A 135 -17.42 8.16 -7.44
C ASN A 135 -16.27 9.13 -7.09
N GLY A 136 -15.09 8.58 -6.79
CA GLY A 136 -13.86 9.33 -6.58
C GLY A 136 -12.87 9.17 -7.72
N ILE A 137 -11.70 9.79 -7.59
CA ILE A 137 -10.63 9.75 -8.62
C ILE A 137 -10.12 8.32 -8.89
N ALA A 138 -10.21 7.43 -7.90
CA ALA A 138 -9.80 6.04 -8.00
C ALA A 138 -10.98 5.07 -8.21
N GLY A 139 -12.17 5.60 -8.48
CA GLY A 139 -13.39 4.82 -8.75
C GLY A 139 -14.44 4.92 -7.64
N TRP A 140 -15.46 4.07 -7.73
CA TRP A 140 -16.59 4.09 -6.80
C TRP A 140 -16.16 3.70 -5.38
N GLY A 141 -16.45 4.56 -4.41
CA GLY A 141 -16.06 4.36 -3.01
C GLY A 141 -14.57 4.56 -2.75
N PHE A 142 -13.72 4.66 -3.79
CA PHE A 142 -12.27 4.87 -3.68
C PHE A 142 -11.88 6.30 -4.02
N ASN A 143 -11.01 6.88 -3.20
CA ASN A 143 -10.45 8.21 -3.42
C ASN A 143 -8.97 8.26 -3.06
N LEU A 144 -8.28 9.33 -3.48
CA LEU A 144 -6.90 9.57 -3.10
C LEU A 144 -6.86 10.68 -2.05
N SER A 145 -6.28 10.37 -0.89
CA SER A 145 -5.98 11.34 0.16
C SER A 145 -4.69 12.09 -0.14
N GLY A 146 -4.54 13.29 0.41
CA GLY A 146 -3.32 14.10 0.26
C GLY A 146 -3.26 14.95 -1.02
N LEU A 147 -4.31 14.93 -1.83
CA LEU A 147 -4.46 15.79 -2.99
C LEU A 147 -5.50 16.87 -2.71
N SER A 148 -5.30 18.05 -3.28
CA SER A 148 -6.34 19.07 -3.40
C SER A 148 -7.08 18.92 -4.72
N MET A 149 -8.39 19.17 -4.70
CA MET A 149 -9.26 19.09 -5.87
C MET A 149 -10.11 20.35 -5.99
N ILE A 150 -10.14 20.91 -7.20
CA ILE A 150 -11.15 21.89 -7.60
C ILE A 150 -12.30 21.14 -8.28
N SER A 151 -13.50 21.27 -7.74
CA SER A 151 -14.71 20.65 -8.28
C SER A 151 -15.79 21.71 -8.58
N ARG A 152 -16.67 21.42 -9.54
CA ARG A 152 -17.89 22.22 -9.73
C ARG A 152 -18.94 21.79 -8.72
N VAL A 153 -19.63 22.74 -8.14
CA VAL A 153 -20.72 22.51 -7.17
C VAL A 153 -22.01 23.14 -7.69
N PRO A 154 -23.19 22.62 -7.29
CA PRO A 154 -24.46 23.26 -7.60
C PRO A 154 -24.52 24.67 -7.00
N MET A 155 -25.37 25.51 -7.57
CA MET A 155 -25.61 26.83 -7.04
C MET A 155 -26.54 26.72 -5.83
N GLU A 156 -26.11 27.24 -4.68
CA GLU A 156 -26.92 27.25 -3.47
C GLU A 156 -27.43 28.66 -3.17
N PHE A 157 -28.68 28.74 -2.71
CA PHE A 157 -29.35 30.01 -2.39
C PHE A 157 -28.60 30.80 -1.32
N PHE A 158 -28.01 30.12 -0.33
CA PHE A 158 -27.27 30.76 0.75
C PHE A 158 -26.05 31.55 0.26
N TYR A 159 -25.33 31.05 -0.74
CA TYR A 159 -24.11 31.70 -1.25
C TYR A 159 -24.37 32.60 -2.45
N ASN A 160 -25.37 32.28 -3.29
CA ASN A 160 -25.53 32.88 -4.61
C ASN A 160 -26.92 33.51 -4.86
N GLY A 161 -27.87 33.36 -3.93
CA GLY A 161 -29.24 33.87 -4.07
C GLY A 161 -30.11 33.10 -5.08
N GLU A 162 -29.58 32.06 -5.70
CA GLU A 162 -30.26 31.19 -6.66
C GLU A 162 -29.94 29.73 -6.34
N ASN A 163 -30.89 28.83 -6.63
CA ASN A 163 -30.70 27.39 -6.52
C ASN A 163 -30.74 26.78 -7.93
N SER A 164 -29.64 26.18 -8.37
CA SER A 164 -29.56 25.54 -9.68
C SER A 164 -28.59 24.37 -9.67
N SER A 165 -28.84 23.40 -10.55
CA SER A 165 -27.92 22.30 -10.78
C SER A 165 -26.66 22.77 -11.51
N ILE A 166 -25.66 21.90 -11.60
CA ILE A 166 -24.44 22.17 -12.38
C ILE A 166 -24.83 22.27 -13.87
N ASP A 167 -24.81 23.49 -14.41
CA ASP A 167 -25.18 23.83 -15.79
C ASP A 167 -24.01 23.75 -16.78
N TRP A 168 -22.83 23.40 -16.27
CA TRP A 168 -21.54 23.37 -16.97
C TRP A 168 -21.09 24.68 -17.63
N SER A 169 -21.73 25.80 -17.31
CA SER A 169 -21.38 27.12 -17.84
C SER A 169 -20.21 27.76 -17.07
N GLN A 170 -19.80 28.95 -17.50
CA GLN A 170 -18.84 29.77 -16.76
C GLN A 170 -19.40 30.34 -15.45
N TYR A 171 -20.72 30.23 -15.24
CA TYR A 171 -21.42 30.73 -14.05
C TYR A 171 -21.60 29.64 -12.97
N SER A 172 -21.22 28.39 -13.25
CA SER A 172 -21.18 27.33 -12.24
C SER A 172 -20.12 27.65 -11.17
N PRO A 173 -20.46 27.65 -9.87
CA PRO A 173 -19.49 27.86 -8.80
C PRO A 173 -18.51 26.69 -8.66
N PHE A 174 -17.33 26.99 -8.12
CA PHE A 174 -16.28 26.03 -7.84
C PHE A 174 -16.06 25.88 -6.33
N ALA A 175 -15.66 24.68 -5.91
CA ALA A 175 -15.19 24.40 -4.56
C ALA A 175 -13.74 23.91 -4.61
N LEU A 176 -12.94 24.35 -3.64
CA LEU A 176 -11.63 23.80 -3.34
C LEU A 176 -11.80 22.85 -2.14
N ASP A 177 -11.48 21.58 -2.33
CA ASP A 177 -11.53 20.55 -1.28
C ASP A 177 -12.91 20.44 -0.61
N GLY A 178 -13.96 20.64 -1.42
CA GLY A 178 -15.36 20.63 -0.96
C GLY A 178 -15.86 21.95 -0.35
N SER A 179 -14.97 22.92 -0.14
CA SER A 179 -15.34 24.26 0.34
C SER A 179 -15.54 25.22 -0.83
N VAL A 180 -16.71 25.86 -0.92
CA VAL A 180 -17.03 26.81 -2.01
C VAL A 180 -15.99 27.94 -2.00
N SER A 181 -15.26 28.11 -3.11
CA SER A 181 -14.10 28.99 -3.13
C SER A 181 -14.47 30.46 -3.30
N PHE A 182 -15.57 30.80 -3.99
CA PHE A 182 -16.01 32.18 -4.19
C PHE A 182 -17.52 32.29 -4.44
N PRO A 183 -18.27 33.17 -3.73
CA PRO A 183 -19.60 33.58 -4.15
C PRO A 183 -19.47 34.41 -5.43
N ILE A 184 -20.26 34.10 -6.46
CA ILE A 184 -20.31 34.95 -7.66
C ILE A 184 -21.16 36.16 -7.28
N PHE A 185 -20.51 37.28 -6.94
CA PHE A 185 -21.21 38.56 -6.78
C PHE A 185 -21.77 38.98 -8.14
N ARG A 186 -23.02 38.62 -8.41
CA ARG A 186 -23.78 39.25 -9.49
C ARG A 186 -24.05 40.68 -9.03
N ALA A 187 -23.33 41.65 -9.62
CA ALA A 187 -23.70 43.04 -9.46
C ALA A 187 -25.17 43.17 -9.88
N ILE A 188 -26.01 43.65 -8.97
CA ILE A 188 -27.41 43.99 -9.25
C ILE A 188 -27.34 45.07 -10.34
N GLN A 189 -27.57 44.67 -11.59
CA GLN A 189 -27.83 45.62 -12.68
C GLN A 189 -29.24 46.14 -12.42
N ASN A 190 -29.31 47.35 -11.86
CA ASN A 190 -30.54 48.12 -11.71
C ASN A 190 -30.85 48.83 -13.02
#